data_AF-A0A957E5N3-F1
#
_entry.id   AF-A0A957E5N3-F1
#
_cell.length_a   1.000
_cell.length_b   1.000
_cell.length_c   1.000
_cell.angle_alpha   90.00
_cell.angle_beta   90.00
_cell.angle_gamma   90.00
#
_symmetry.space_group_name_H-M   'P 1'
#
loop_
_entity.id
_entity.type
_entity.pdbx_description
1 polymer ?
#
loop_
_entity_poly.entity_id
_entity_poly.type
_entity_poly.pdbx_seq_one_letter_code
_entity_poly.pdbx_strand_id
1 'polypeptide(L)'
;LCFEMGVDYENIPGNMKSAFIRNLIVSLARKGQLQEMVDLLRMQRPHVPWENVPVDFSLPESVASEDLQQVVQHNYYGDVVQGNKYGGDHIVGDKFSGDKVGGDQITVGDISGAEGIAIGGGASASVQKTTYAPSPPESQTLSASTANPSDPQLQRIIQWLKMNLEFASPEYQTTANDLIASIDIVLDVAGAGAKNDLHLKLLGLGQQQLAEDLKDEVPGIDNMLARFITAVS
;
A
#
# COMPACT_ATOMS: atom_id res chain seq x y z
N LEU A 1 -23.73 -5.06 -19.83
CA LEU A 1 -22.67 -5.93 -20.38
C LEU A 1 -22.87 -7.41 -20.08
N CYS A 2 -22.61 -7.96 -18.88
CA CYS A 2 -22.73 -9.42 -18.64
C CYS A 2 -24.13 -9.96 -18.98
N PHE A 3 -25.19 -9.25 -18.57
CA PHE A 3 -26.58 -9.58 -18.90
C PHE A 3 -26.85 -9.61 -20.41
N GLU A 4 -26.37 -8.60 -21.16
CA GLU A 4 -26.54 -8.50 -22.61
C GLU A 4 -25.79 -9.61 -23.36
N MET A 5 -24.63 -10.03 -22.85
CA MET A 5 -23.83 -11.12 -23.41
C MET A 5 -24.29 -12.51 -22.96
N GLY A 6 -25.34 -12.62 -22.14
CA GLY A 6 -25.80 -13.89 -21.56
C GLY A 6 -24.75 -14.57 -20.66
N VAL A 7 -23.83 -13.79 -20.07
CA VAL A 7 -22.83 -14.29 -19.14
C VAL A 7 -23.40 -14.22 -17.73
N ASP A 8 -23.45 -15.38 -17.07
CA ASP A 8 -23.88 -15.47 -15.69
C ASP A 8 -22.84 -14.81 -14.76
N TYR A 9 -23.23 -13.66 -14.20
CA TYR A 9 -22.38 -12.86 -13.34
C TYR A 9 -22.00 -13.61 -12.06
N GLU A 10 -22.89 -14.47 -11.54
CA GLU A 10 -22.66 -15.16 -10.26
C GLU A 10 -21.64 -16.31 -10.38
N ASN A 11 -21.43 -16.81 -11.60
CA ASN A 11 -20.52 -17.91 -11.88
C ASN A 11 -19.09 -17.46 -12.24
N ILE A 12 -18.80 -16.15 -12.24
CA ILE A 12 -17.46 -15.65 -12.50
C ILE A 12 -16.69 -15.57 -11.17
N PRO A 13 -15.61 -16.35 -10.99
CA PRO A 13 -14.84 -16.33 -9.76
C PRO A 13 -14.11 -14.99 -9.57
N GLY A 14 -13.93 -14.56 -8.32
CA GLY A 14 -13.19 -13.35 -7.96
C GLY A 14 -13.90 -12.53 -6.87
N ASN A 15 -13.19 -12.24 -5.78
CA ASN A 15 -13.68 -11.43 -4.67
C ASN A 15 -13.53 -9.91 -4.91
N MET A 16 -12.65 -9.52 -5.84
CA MET A 16 -12.37 -8.13 -6.18
C MET A 16 -12.86 -7.78 -7.59
N LYS A 17 -13.27 -6.53 -7.80
CA LYS A 17 -13.71 -6.01 -9.12
C LYS A 17 -12.67 -6.27 -10.22
N SER A 18 -11.38 -6.13 -9.92
CA SER A 18 -10.29 -6.37 -10.86
C SER A 18 -10.18 -7.85 -11.28
N ALA A 19 -10.25 -8.77 -10.31
CA ALA A 19 -10.25 -10.21 -10.55
C ALA A 19 -11.48 -10.63 -11.38
N PHE A 20 -12.65 -10.07 -11.04
CA PHE A 20 -13.89 -10.28 -11.77
C PHE A 20 -13.78 -9.85 -13.24
N ILE A 21 -13.29 -8.63 -13.50
CA ILE A 21 -13.12 -8.12 -14.88
C ILE A 21 -12.14 -9.00 -15.67
N ARG A 22 -11.02 -9.40 -15.05
CA ARG A 22 -10.05 -10.29 -15.67
C ARG A 22 -10.68 -11.62 -16.06
N ASN A 23 -11.39 -12.26 -15.14
CA ASN A 23 -12.02 -13.56 -15.38
C ASN A 23 -13.17 -13.48 -16.40
N LEU A 24 -13.91 -12.37 -16.42
CA LEU A 24 -14.89 -12.08 -17.47
C LEU A 24 -14.22 -12.03 -18.85
N ILE A 25 -13.14 -11.26 -19.01
CA ILE A 25 -12.40 -11.13 -20.28
C ILE A 25 -11.87 -12.50 -20.72
N VAL A 26 -11.27 -13.26 -19.81
CA VAL A 26 -10.76 -14.62 -20.10
C VAL A 26 -11.89 -15.54 -20.54
N SER A 27 -13.04 -15.51 -19.86
CA SER A 27 -14.18 -16.35 -20.22
C SER A 27 -14.75 -16.04 -21.61
N LEU A 28 -14.79 -14.75 -21.99
CA LEU A 28 -15.27 -14.30 -23.31
C LEU A 28 -14.25 -14.61 -24.40
N ALA A 29 -12.96 -14.48 -24.09
CA ALA A 29 -11.89 -14.84 -25.00
C ALA A 29 -11.93 -16.33 -25.36
N ARG A 30 -12.13 -17.22 -24.37
CA ARG A 30 -12.29 -18.67 -24.59
C ARG A 30 -13.51 -18.99 -25.47
N LYS A 31 -14.56 -18.19 -25.40
CA LYS A 31 -15.79 -18.33 -26.21
C LYS A 31 -15.70 -17.67 -27.59
N GLY A 32 -14.62 -16.93 -27.88
CA GLY A 32 -14.53 -16.12 -29.11
C GLY A 32 -15.49 -14.93 -29.15
N GLN A 33 -16.04 -14.51 -28.00
CA GLN A 33 -17.02 -13.42 -27.88
C GLN A 33 -16.40 -12.07 -27.51
N LEU A 34 -15.06 -11.97 -27.57
CA LEU A 34 -14.34 -10.74 -27.25
C LEU A 34 -14.74 -9.56 -28.15
N GLN A 35 -14.88 -9.79 -29.45
CA GLN A 35 -15.29 -8.75 -30.40
C GLN A 35 -16.73 -8.26 -30.13
N GLU A 36 -17.64 -9.18 -29.80
CA GLU A 36 -19.03 -8.85 -29.45
C GLU A 36 -19.10 -7.96 -28.20
N MET A 37 -18.27 -8.26 -27.18
CA MET A 37 -18.14 -7.39 -26.00
C MET A 37 -17.67 -5.99 -26.37
N VAL A 38 -16.66 -5.88 -27.24
CA VAL A 38 -16.12 -4.59 -27.71
C VAL A 38 -17.18 -3.81 -28.50
N ASP A 39 -17.97 -4.47 -29.33
CA ASP A 39 -19.03 -3.83 -30.11
C ASP A 39 -20.14 -3.28 -29.19
N LEU A 40 -20.54 -4.02 -28.15
CA LEU A 40 -21.47 -3.54 -27.12
C LEU A 40 -20.91 -2.35 -26.34
N LEU A 41 -19.63 -2.40 -25.97
CA LEU A 41 -18.95 -1.28 -25.30
C LEU A 41 -18.87 -0.04 -26.19
N ARG A 42 -18.67 -0.22 -27.50
CA ARG A 42 -18.68 0.86 -28.50
C ARG A 42 -20.06 1.50 -28.60
N MET A 43 -21.14 0.72 -28.54
CA MET A 43 -22.51 1.24 -28.50
C MET A 43 -22.81 2.02 -27.21
N GLN A 44 -22.36 1.51 -26.05
CA GLN A 44 -22.61 2.15 -24.75
C GLN A 44 -21.73 3.40 -24.52
N ARG A 45 -20.53 3.43 -25.08
CA ARG A 45 -19.57 4.53 -24.94
C ARG A 45 -18.98 4.93 -26.30
N PRO A 46 -19.78 5.57 -27.17
CA PRO A 46 -19.36 5.91 -28.54
C PRO A 46 -18.25 6.98 -28.59
N HIS A 47 -18.01 7.70 -27.50
CA HIS A 47 -16.95 8.71 -27.40
C HIS A 47 -15.57 8.11 -27.11
N VAL A 48 -15.49 6.84 -26.70
CA VAL A 48 -14.21 6.16 -26.44
C VAL A 48 -13.78 5.44 -27.74
N PRO A 49 -12.54 5.63 -28.21
CA PRO A 49 -12.06 4.93 -29.41
C PRO A 49 -11.72 3.47 -29.07
N TRP A 50 -12.69 2.58 -29.28
CA TRP A 50 -12.52 1.14 -29.08
C TRP A 50 -11.91 0.46 -30.32
N GLU A 51 -10.69 -0.05 -30.20
CA GLU A 51 -10.02 -0.85 -31.22
C GLU A 51 -10.68 -2.23 -31.38
N ASN A 52 -10.57 -2.84 -32.57
CA ASN A 52 -11.06 -4.19 -32.81
C ASN A 52 -10.09 -5.24 -32.27
N VAL A 53 -10.64 -6.38 -31.87
CA VAL A 53 -9.87 -7.53 -31.43
C VAL A 53 -9.24 -8.18 -32.67
N PRO A 54 -7.92 -8.44 -32.69
CA PRO A 54 -7.27 -9.14 -33.79
C PRO A 54 -7.93 -10.49 -34.08
N VAL A 55 -8.06 -10.84 -35.36
CA VAL A 55 -8.72 -12.10 -35.79
C VAL A 55 -7.93 -13.33 -35.32
N ASP A 56 -6.63 -13.19 -35.14
CA ASP A 56 -5.69 -14.19 -34.66
C ASP A 56 -5.44 -14.11 -33.14
N PHE A 57 -6.25 -13.35 -32.40
CA PHE A 57 -6.10 -13.26 -30.95
C PHE A 57 -6.33 -14.64 -30.31
N SER A 58 -5.28 -15.16 -29.67
CA SER A 58 -5.32 -16.36 -28.83
C SER A 58 -4.84 -16.03 -27.43
N LEU A 59 -5.53 -16.55 -26.41
CA LEU A 59 -5.02 -16.47 -25.04
C LEU A 59 -3.69 -17.24 -24.93
N PRO A 60 -2.72 -16.74 -24.16
CA PRO A 60 -1.55 -17.51 -23.78
C PRO A 60 -1.96 -18.84 -23.13
N GLU A 61 -1.23 -19.91 -23.42
CA GLU A 61 -1.54 -21.26 -22.94
C GLU A 61 -1.64 -21.33 -21.40
N SER A 62 -0.83 -20.54 -20.69
CA SER A 62 -0.92 -20.40 -19.22
C SER A 62 -2.29 -19.93 -18.76
N VAL A 63 -2.86 -18.91 -19.40
CA VAL A 63 -4.17 -18.33 -19.06
C VAL A 63 -5.32 -19.19 -19.62
N ALA A 64 -5.09 -19.90 -20.72
CA ALA A 64 -6.09 -20.80 -21.29
C ALA A 64 -6.30 -22.07 -20.46
N SER A 65 -5.24 -22.57 -19.82
CA SER A 65 -5.22 -23.83 -19.05
C SER A 65 -5.66 -23.67 -17.59
N GLU A 66 -5.62 -22.46 -17.05
CA GLU A 66 -6.07 -22.21 -15.67
C GLU A 66 -7.57 -22.52 -15.53
N ASP A 67 -7.90 -23.45 -14.65
CA ASP A 67 -9.27 -23.59 -14.17
C ASP A 67 -9.62 -22.29 -13.43
N LEU A 68 -10.65 -21.58 -13.88
CA LEU A 68 -11.01 -20.26 -13.35
C LEU A 68 -11.30 -20.32 -11.84
N GLN A 69 -11.59 -21.50 -11.31
CA GLN A 69 -11.77 -21.71 -9.86
C GLN A 69 -10.47 -21.61 -9.05
N GLN A 70 -9.31 -21.79 -9.67
CA GLN A 70 -8.00 -21.76 -9.02
C GLN A 70 -7.20 -20.49 -9.35
N VAL A 71 -7.85 -19.36 -9.62
CA VAL A 71 -7.13 -18.09 -9.77
C VAL A 71 -6.55 -17.70 -8.42
N VAL A 72 -5.33 -18.18 -8.17
CA VAL A 72 -4.40 -17.72 -7.16
C VAL A 72 -4.43 -16.21 -7.22
N GLN A 73 -4.68 -15.57 -6.08
CA GLN A 73 -4.61 -14.12 -5.93
C GLN A 73 -3.27 -13.65 -6.52
N HIS A 74 -3.27 -13.25 -7.79
CA HIS A 74 -2.15 -12.57 -8.40
C HIS A 74 -2.16 -11.19 -7.77
N ASN A 75 -1.51 -11.12 -6.60
CA ASN A 75 -1.11 -9.88 -5.97
C ASN A 75 -0.29 -9.15 -7.03
N TYR A 76 -0.96 -8.16 -7.63
CA TYR A 76 -0.37 -7.24 -8.59
C TYR A 76 0.60 -6.39 -7.76
N TYR A 77 1.79 -6.93 -7.50
CA TYR A 77 2.92 -6.12 -7.09
C TYR A 77 3.09 -5.11 -8.22
N GLY A 78 2.70 -3.87 -7.93
CA GLY A 78 2.83 -2.77 -8.86
C GLY A 78 4.26 -2.77 -9.38
N ASP A 79 4.41 -2.99 -10.68
CA ASP A 79 5.57 -2.51 -11.38
C ASP A 79 5.57 -0.99 -11.16
N VAL A 80 6.38 -0.56 -10.19
CA VAL A 80 6.66 0.85 -9.94
C VAL A 80 7.45 1.28 -11.15
N VAL A 81 6.73 1.69 -12.20
CA VAL A 81 7.32 2.46 -13.28
C VAL A 81 7.83 3.72 -12.62
N GLN A 82 9.15 3.74 -12.39
CA GLN A 82 9.90 4.86 -11.86
C GLN A 82 9.85 5.97 -12.91
N GLY A 83 8.70 6.64 -12.99
CA GLY A 83 8.45 7.75 -13.89
C GLY A 83 9.27 8.94 -13.42
N ASN A 84 10.25 9.31 -14.24
CA ASN A 84 11.00 10.54 -14.09
C ASN A 84 10.05 11.72 -13.82
N LYS A 85 10.34 12.51 -12.77
CA LYS A 85 9.72 13.80 -12.48
C LYS A 85 9.65 14.64 -13.75
N TYR A 86 8.46 14.78 -14.33
CA TYR A 86 8.18 15.87 -15.26
C TYR A 86 7.51 17.00 -14.49
N GLY A 87 7.97 18.21 -14.80
CA GLY A 87 7.53 19.48 -14.21
C GLY A 87 6.02 19.71 -14.32
N GLY A 88 5.52 20.47 -13.36
CA GLY A 88 4.10 20.58 -13.05
C GLY A 88 3.28 21.44 -13.99
N ASP A 89 1.97 21.20 -13.90
CA ASP A 89 0.93 22.09 -14.42
C ASP A 89 0.31 22.90 -13.28
N HIS A 90 0.24 24.21 -13.49
CA HIS A 90 -0.43 25.17 -12.64
C HIS A 90 -1.94 25.11 -12.92
N ILE A 91 -2.70 24.38 -12.09
CA ILE A 91 -4.16 24.35 -12.22
C ILE A 91 -4.74 25.56 -11.50
N VAL A 92 -5.12 26.59 -12.26
CA VAL A 92 -6.00 27.67 -11.79
C VAL A 92 -7.44 27.16 -11.91
N GLY A 93 -8.02 26.74 -10.78
CA GLY A 93 -9.44 26.41 -10.69
C GLY A 93 -10.24 27.60 -10.16
N ASP A 94 -11.37 27.89 -10.79
CA ASP A 94 -12.33 28.90 -10.34
C ASP A 94 -12.84 28.58 -8.93
N LYS A 95 -12.97 29.62 -8.09
CA LYS A 95 -13.53 29.51 -6.73
C LYS A 95 -15.03 29.23 -6.81
N PHE A 96 -15.42 27.97 -6.64
CA PHE A 96 -16.80 27.63 -6.28
C PHE A 96 -17.03 27.95 -4.79
N SER A 97 -17.99 28.81 -4.49
CA SER A 97 -18.50 29.02 -3.13
C SER A 97 -19.35 27.81 -2.73
N GLY A 98 -18.71 26.77 -2.21
CA GLY A 98 -19.38 25.62 -1.59
C GLY A 98 -19.57 25.83 -0.10
N ASP A 99 -20.69 25.31 0.43
CA ASP A 99 -21.01 25.28 1.86
C ASP A 99 -19.88 24.68 2.70
N LYS A 100 -19.73 25.18 3.94
CA LYS A 100 -18.76 24.67 4.92
C LYS A 100 -19.07 23.20 5.24
N VAL A 101 -18.38 22.29 4.56
CA VAL A 101 -18.24 20.91 5.02
C VAL A 101 -17.43 20.93 6.33
N GLY A 102 -18.02 20.40 7.41
CA GLY A 102 -17.29 20.15 8.65
C GLY A 102 -16.19 19.14 8.36
N GLY A 103 -14.94 19.59 8.32
CA GLY A 103 -13.81 18.83 7.80
C GLY A 103 -13.12 17.98 8.86
N ASP A 104 -12.62 16.83 8.41
CA ASP A 104 -11.69 15.97 9.12
C ASP A 104 -10.43 16.71 9.58
N GLN A 105 -9.79 16.20 10.64
CA GLN A 105 -8.50 16.71 11.09
C GLN A 105 -7.41 16.28 10.09
N ILE A 106 -6.95 17.23 9.27
CA ILE A 106 -5.82 17.02 8.36
C ILE A 106 -4.52 17.34 9.11
N THR A 107 -3.72 16.33 9.40
CA THR A 107 -2.35 16.52 9.91
C THR A 107 -1.42 16.75 8.73
N VAL A 108 -0.84 17.94 8.66
CA VAL A 108 0.21 18.27 7.67
C VAL A 108 1.57 18.11 8.36
N GLY A 109 2.54 17.54 7.66
CA GLY A 109 3.91 17.33 8.15
C GLY A 109 4.69 18.64 8.33
N ASP A 110 6.03 18.54 8.36
CA ASP A 110 6.90 19.71 8.49
C ASP A 110 6.73 20.68 7.31
N ILE A 111 6.50 21.95 7.63
CA ILE A 111 6.30 23.07 6.70
C ILE A 111 7.49 24.03 6.70
N SER A 112 8.61 23.65 7.31
CA SER A 112 9.84 24.44 7.32
C SER A 112 10.31 24.68 5.87
N GLY A 113 10.11 25.91 5.38
CA GLY A 113 10.44 26.31 3.99
C GLY A 113 9.25 26.76 3.14
N ALA A 114 8.01 26.66 3.61
CA ALA A 114 6.87 27.22 2.90
C ALA A 114 6.82 28.76 3.06
N GLU A 115 6.79 29.49 1.94
CA GLU A 115 6.78 30.97 1.94
C GLU A 115 5.38 31.58 2.13
N GLY A 116 4.31 30.77 2.09
CA GLY A 116 2.95 31.26 2.26
C GLY A 116 1.97 30.19 2.69
N ILE A 117 1.35 30.39 3.86
CA ILE A 117 0.19 29.62 4.31
C ILE A 117 -1.01 30.55 4.26
N ALA A 118 -1.92 30.31 3.32
CA ALA A 118 -3.17 31.05 3.21
C ALA A 118 -4.22 30.43 4.14
N ILE A 119 -4.38 31.00 5.33
CA ILE A 119 -5.44 30.61 6.27
C ILE A 119 -6.67 31.47 5.97
N GLY A 120 -7.78 30.83 5.58
CA GLY A 120 -9.03 31.53 5.26
C GLY A 120 -9.57 32.35 6.43
N GLY A 121 -10.24 33.47 6.15
CA GLY A 121 -10.84 34.31 7.18
C GLY A 121 -11.81 33.52 8.07
N GLY A 122 -11.49 33.43 9.37
CA GLY A 122 -12.26 32.67 10.36
C GLY A 122 -11.63 31.34 10.80
N ALA A 123 -10.53 30.91 10.16
CA ALA A 123 -9.73 29.81 10.71
C ALA A 123 -8.80 30.35 11.81
N SER A 124 -8.77 29.65 12.95
CA SER A 124 -7.87 29.93 14.06
C SER A 124 -6.83 28.82 14.16
N ALA A 125 -5.57 29.21 14.34
CA ALA A 125 -4.48 28.30 14.65
C ALA A 125 -3.99 28.62 16.06
N SER A 126 -3.91 27.60 16.91
CA SER A 126 -3.26 27.72 18.22
C SER A 126 -1.84 27.17 18.09
N VAL A 127 -0.86 28.06 18.12
CA VAL A 127 0.54 27.66 18.16
C VAL A 127 0.92 27.45 19.63
N GLN A 128 0.98 26.21 20.08
CA GLN A 128 1.67 25.89 21.33
C GLN A 128 3.17 26.05 21.07
N LYS A 129 3.69 27.24 21.43
CA LYS A 129 5.11 27.55 21.33
C LYS A 129 5.85 26.77 22.42
N THR A 130 6.23 25.54 22.12
CA THR A 130 7.15 24.78 22.96
C THR A 130 8.52 25.47 22.82
N THR A 131 8.85 26.35 23.76
CA THR A 131 10.20 26.92 23.89
C THR A 131 11.15 25.79 24.26
N TYR A 132 11.66 25.10 23.24
CA TYR A 132 12.89 24.34 23.38
C TYR A 132 14.04 25.34 23.42
N ALA A 133 14.76 25.33 24.54
CA ALA A 133 16.05 25.99 24.64
C ALA A 133 16.94 25.42 23.51
N PRO A 134 17.60 26.27 22.72
CA PRO A 134 18.48 25.80 21.65
C PRO A 134 19.67 25.09 22.29
N SER A 135 19.67 23.76 22.23
CA SER A 135 20.89 22.97 22.37
C SER A 135 21.83 23.35 21.22
N PRO A 136 23.15 23.40 21.46
CA PRO A 136 24.11 23.74 20.42
C PRO A 136 23.96 22.80 19.21
N PRO A 137 24.28 23.27 17.99
CA PRO A 137 24.15 22.46 16.79
C PRO A 137 25.19 21.33 16.83
N GLU A 138 24.80 20.19 17.39
CA GLU A 138 25.47 18.94 17.08
C GLU A 138 25.19 18.66 15.60
N SER A 139 26.22 18.86 14.79
CA SER A 139 26.28 18.29 13.45
C SER A 139 26.32 16.78 13.60
N GLN A 140 25.15 16.15 13.76
CA GLN A 140 25.01 14.70 13.62
C GLN A 140 25.08 14.41 12.13
N THR A 141 26.31 14.27 11.64
CA THR A 141 26.56 13.43 10.47
C THR A 141 25.88 12.10 10.75
N LEU A 142 24.89 11.75 9.91
CA LEU A 142 24.29 10.43 9.81
C LEU A 142 25.37 9.44 9.35
N SER A 143 26.31 9.15 10.26
CA SER A 143 27.14 7.96 10.16
C SER A 143 26.18 6.80 10.33
N ALA A 144 26.11 5.91 9.33
CA ALA A 144 25.34 4.67 9.41
C ALA A 144 25.75 3.93 10.69
N SER A 145 24.96 4.14 11.74
CA SER A 145 25.17 3.54 13.05
C SER A 145 24.66 2.13 12.91
N THR A 146 25.58 1.18 12.73
CA THR A 146 25.30 -0.26 12.84
C THR A 146 24.34 -0.48 14.00
N ALA A 147 23.16 -1.04 13.70
CA ALA A 147 22.12 -1.24 14.70
C ALA A 147 22.70 -1.98 15.90
N ASN A 148 22.67 -1.33 17.06
CA ASN A 148 23.10 -1.95 18.29
C ASN A 148 21.89 -2.69 18.88
N PRO A 149 21.86 -4.03 18.91
CA PRO A 149 20.74 -4.77 19.50
C PRO A 149 20.55 -4.45 20.99
N SER A 150 21.54 -3.83 21.64
CA SER A 150 21.45 -3.34 23.02
C SER A 150 20.84 -1.93 23.16
N ASP A 151 20.38 -1.31 22.07
CA ASP A 151 19.72 0.00 22.13
C ASP A 151 18.44 -0.06 22.98
N PRO A 152 18.34 0.72 24.08
CA PRO A 152 17.15 0.77 24.92
C PRO A 152 15.86 1.14 24.17
N GLN A 153 15.94 1.93 23.09
CA GLN A 153 14.75 2.26 22.29
C GLN A 153 14.26 1.06 21.49
N LEU A 154 15.17 0.35 20.82
CA LEU A 154 14.87 -0.88 20.10
C LEU A 154 14.26 -1.94 21.04
N GLN A 155 14.83 -2.11 22.22
CA GLN A 155 14.31 -3.04 23.24
C GLN A 155 12.88 -2.70 23.68
N ARG A 156 12.54 -1.41 23.84
CA ARG A 156 11.17 -0.99 24.14
C ARG A 156 10.20 -1.29 23.01
N ILE A 157 10.63 -1.11 21.76
CA ILE A 157 9.81 -1.42 20.58
C ILE A 157 9.54 -2.93 20.51
N ILE A 158 10.57 -3.76 20.68
CA ILE A 158 10.45 -5.22 20.69
C ILE A 158 9.52 -5.69 21.81
N GLN A 159 9.71 -5.16 23.03
CA GLN A 159 8.88 -5.53 24.17
C GLN A 159 7.41 -5.16 23.93
N TRP A 160 7.15 -3.97 23.37
CA TRP A 160 5.79 -3.57 23.01
C TRP A 160 5.19 -4.51 21.98
N LEU A 161 5.92 -4.86 20.91
CA LEU A 161 5.44 -5.77 19.87
C LEU A 161 5.10 -7.14 20.45
N LYS A 162 6.01 -7.77 21.21
CA LYS A 162 5.77 -9.09 21.82
C LYS A 162 4.57 -9.07 22.77
N MET A 163 4.48 -8.06 23.64
CA MET A 163 3.39 -7.95 24.60
C MET A 163 2.03 -7.81 23.90
N ASN A 164 1.90 -6.98 22.86
CA ASN A 164 0.62 -6.80 22.18
C ASN A 164 0.25 -8.01 21.30
N LEU A 165 1.24 -8.67 20.70
CA LEU A 165 1.03 -9.88 19.88
C LEU A 165 0.62 -11.10 20.72
N GLU A 166 0.99 -11.15 22.00
CA GLU A 166 0.49 -12.16 22.95
C GLU A 166 -1.01 -12.02 23.25
N PHE A 167 -1.61 -10.84 23.02
CA PHE A 167 -3.03 -10.58 23.23
C PHE A 167 -3.86 -10.70 21.95
N ALA A 168 -3.28 -11.10 20.83
CA ALA A 168 -4.03 -11.36 19.60
C ALA A 168 -5.10 -12.45 19.84
N SER A 169 -6.24 -12.35 19.15
CA SER A 169 -7.29 -13.36 19.27
C SER A 169 -6.83 -14.72 18.74
N PRO A 170 -7.45 -15.84 19.18
CA PRO A 170 -7.00 -17.19 18.81
C PRO A 170 -6.95 -17.46 17.29
N GLU A 171 -7.77 -16.77 16.51
CA GLU A 171 -7.78 -16.84 15.05
C GLU A 171 -6.49 -16.30 14.42
N TYR A 172 -5.89 -15.27 15.03
CA TYR A 172 -4.69 -14.59 14.55
C TYR A 172 -3.42 -14.98 15.30
N GLN A 173 -3.53 -15.86 16.31
CA GLN A 173 -2.40 -16.26 17.15
C GLN A 173 -1.25 -16.89 16.35
N THR A 174 -1.55 -17.66 15.30
CA THR A 174 -0.52 -18.22 14.41
C THR A 174 0.26 -17.12 13.70
N THR A 175 -0.44 -16.18 13.06
CA THR A 175 0.17 -15.02 12.38
C THR A 175 0.98 -14.15 13.35
N ALA A 176 0.47 -13.93 14.57
CA ALA A 176 1.16 -13.20 15.62
C ALA A 176 2.48 -13.89 16.04
N ASN A 177 2.46 -15.21 16.23
CA ASN A 177 3.65 -15.99 16.56
C ASN A 177 4.68 -15.98 15.41
N ASP A 178 4.22 -16.07 14.17
CA ASP A 178 5.09 -15.99 12.99
C ASP A 178 5.76 -14.61 12.89
N LEU A 179 5.02 -13.53 13.17
CA LEU A 179 5.58 -12.19 13.24
C LEU A 179 6.64 -12.06 14.34
N ILE A 180 6.39 -12.58 15.55
CA ILE A 180 7.38 -12.59 16.64
C ILE A 180 8.65 -13.35 16.22
N ALA A 181 8.50 -14.55 15.65
CA ALA A 181 9.64 -15.35 15.19
C ALA A 181 10.45 -14.62 14.11
N SER A 182 9.77 -13.93 13.18
CA SER A 182 10.42 -13.16 12.12
C SER A 182 11.18 -11.93 12.65
N ILE A 183 10.67 -11.27 13.70
CA ILE A 183 11.35 -10.16 14.40
C ILE A 183 12.65 -10.66 15.03
N ASP A 184 12.62 -11.82 15.68
CA ASP A 184 13.81 -12.42 16.30
C ASP A 184 14.88 -12.77 15.24
N ILE A 185 14.47 -13.29 14.07
CA ILE A 185 15.39 -13.53 12.94
C ILE A 185 16.05 -12.23 12.46
N VAL A 186 15.28 -11.14 12.33
CA VAL A 186 15.83 -9.83 11.91
C VAL A 186 16.86 -9.32 12.92
N LEU A 187 16.60 -9.49 14.21
CA LEU A 187 17.54 -9.10 15.27
C LEU A 187 18.82 -9.94 15.23
N ASP A 188 18.72 -11.25 15.01
CA ASP A 188 19.88 -12.13 14.87
C ASP A 188 20.73 -11.75 13.65
N VAL A 189 20.08 -11.48 12.52
CA VAL A 189 20.76 -11.04 11.29
C VAL A 189 21.46 -9.68 11.49
N ALA A 190 20.80 -8.74 12.16
CA ALA A 190 21.40 -7.44 12.48
C ALA A 190 22.58 -7.58 13.46
N GLY A 191 22.44 -8.39 14.51
CA GLY A 191 23.47 -8.66 15.51
C GLY A 191 24.69 -9.39 14.95
N ALA A 192 24.51 -10.21 13.91
CA ALA A 192 25.60 -10.85 13.17
C ALA A 192 26.42 -9.87 12.30
N GLY A 193 26.05 -8.58 12.28
CA GLY A 193 26.73 -7.56 11.50
C GLY A 193 26.37 -7.63 10.02
N ALA A 194 25.06 -7.68 9.71
CA ALA A 194 24.57 -7.61 8.35
C ALA A 194 25.24 -6.44 7.59
N LYS A 195 25.98 -6.76 6.54
CA LYS A 195 26.78 -5.78 5.79
C LYS A 195 25.93 -4.90 4.85
N ASN A 196 24.65 -5.20 4.69
CA ASN A 196 23.80 -4.56 3.68
C ASN A 196 22.42 -4.22 4.26
N ASP A 197 22.19 -2.92 4.43
CA ASP A 197 20.90 -2.30 4.78
C ASP A 197 19.74 -2.81 3.91
N LEU A 198 20.00 -3.08 2.62
CA LEU A 198 18.99 -3.62 1.71
C LEU A 198 18.45 -4.99 2.17
N HIS A 199 19.28 -5.84 2.76
CA HIS A 199 18.84 -7.16 3.22
C HIS A 199 17.90 -7.03 4.42
N LEU A 200 18.21 -6.14 5.36
CA LEU A 200 17.35 -5.87 6.51
C LEU A 200 16.02 -5.25 6.09
N LYS A 201 16.03 -4.35 5.10
CA LYS A 201 14.80 -3.77 4.52
C LYS A 201 13.93 -4.82 3.80
N LEU A 202 14.55 -5.73 3.04
CA LEU A 202 13.86 -6.83 2.38
C LEU A 202 13.20 -7.79 3.37
N LEU A 203 13.91 -8.11 4.46
CA LEU A 203 13.31 -8.86 5.58
C LEU A 203 12.12 -8.08 6.16
N GLY A 204 12.32 -6.77 6.40
CA GLY A 204 11.32 -5.79 6.85
C GLY A 204 9.96 -5.88 6.15
N LEU A 205 9.98 -6.03 4.82
CA LEU A 205 8.75 -6.12 4.01
C LEU A 205 7.90 -7.34 4.36
N GLY A 206 8.53 -8.49 4.66
CA GLY A 206 7.81 -9.69 5.07
C GLY A 206 7.06 -9.48 6.38
N GLN A 207 7.67 -8.75 7.33
CA GLN A 207 6.99 -8.41 8.58
C GLN A 207 5.85 -7.41 8.39
N GLN A 208 6.01 -6.45 7.46
CA GLN A 208 4.94 -5.49 7.17
C GLN A 208 3.69 -6.19 6.63
N GLN A 209 3.86 -7.21 5.80
CA GLN A 209 2.72 -7.99 5.31
C GLN A 209 1.99 -8.71 6.45
N LEU A 210 2.73 -9.39 7.33
CA LEU A 210 2.15 -10.06 8.50
C LEU A 210 1.47 -9.07 9.46
N ALA A 211 2.02 -7.86 9.59
CA ALA A 211 1.43 -6.81 10.42
C ALA A 211 0.13 -6.23 9.83
N GLU A 212 0.00 -6.15 8.50
CA GLU A 212 -1.26 -5.70 7.86
C GLU A 212 -2.41 -6.67 8.17
N ASP A 213 -2.14 -7.98 8.16
CA ASP A 213 -3.13 -9.00 8.53
C ASP A 213 -3.56 -8.92 10.01
N LEU A 214 -2.77 -8.23 10.86
CA LEU A 214 -3.00 -8.08 12.30
C LEU A 214 -3.48 -6.68 12.71
N LYS A 215 -3.62 -5.76 11.75
CA LYS A 215 -3.89 -4.33 12.02
C LYS A 215 -5.19 -4.07 12.76
N ASP A 216 -6.23 -4.83 12.45
CA ASP A 216 -7.54 -4.68 13.08
C ASP A 216 -7.55 -5.21 14.52
N GLU A 217 -6.70 -6.19 14.83
CA GLU A 217 -6.56 -6.81 16.15
C GLU A 217 -5.58 -6.08 17.05
N VAL A 218 -4.51 -5.53 16.48
CA VAL A 218 -3.43 -4.84 17.20
C VAL A 218 -3.26 -3.42 16.66
N PRO A 219 -4.03 -2.45 17.18
CA PRO A 219 -3.97 -1.07 16.72
C PRO A 219 -2.57 -0.47 16.85
N GLY A 220 -2.06 0.10 15.75
CA GLY A 220 -0.75 0.76 15.69
C GLY A 220 0.44 -0.17 15.49
N ILE A 221 0.20 -1.46 15.19
CA ILE A 221 1.26 -2.42 14.88
C ILE A 221 2.11 -2.01 13.69
N ASP A 222 1.49 -1.41 12.67
CA ASP A 222 2.12 -0.87 11.46
C ASP A 222 3.18 0.19 11.77
N ASN A 223 2.82 1.18 12.59
CA ASN A 223 3.73 2.25 13.01
C ASN A 223 4.87 1.70 13.88
N MET A 224 4.55 0.82 14.82
CA MET A 224 5.56 0.22 15.70
C MET A 224 6.54 -0.67 14.92
N LEU A 225 6.07 -1.40 13.92
CA LEU A 225 6.93 -2.20 13.06
C LEU A 225 7.78 -1.33 12.12
N ALA A 226 7.24 -0.24 11.57
CA ALA A 226 8.02 0.71 10.78
C ALA A 226 9.17 1.31 11.60
N ARG A 227 8.91 1.63 12.88
CA ARG A 227 9.94 2.10 13.82
C ARG A 227 10.96 1.02 14.15
N PHE A 228 10.53 -0.23 14.30
CA PHE A 228 11.42 -1.38 14.46
C PHE A 228 12.38 -1.50 13.27
N ILE A 229 11.85 -1.56 12.04
CA ILE A 229 12.66 -1.70 10.82
C ILE A 229 13.66 -0.54 10.72
N THR A 230 13.21 0.69 10.95
CA THR A 230 14.07 1.89 10.92
C THR A 230 15.17 1.86 11.98
N ALA A 231 14.90 1.28 13.16
CA ALA A 231 15.88 1.18 14.23
C ALA A 231 16.91 0.05 14.00
N VAL A 232 16.55 -0.96 13.19
CA VAL A 232 17.42 -2.10 12.88
C VAL A 232 18.24 -1.87 11.59
N SER A 233 17.74 -1.05 10.66
CA SER A 233 18.42 -0.67 9.42
C SER A 233 19.45 0.44 9.61
#